data_AF-A0A5N0TDD8-F1
#
_entry.id   AF-A0A5N0TDD8-F1
#
_cell.length_a   1.000
_cell.length_b   1.000
_cell.length_c   1.000
_cell.angle_alpha   90.00
_cell.angle_beta   90.00
_cell.angle_gamma   90.00
#
_symmetry.space_group_name_H-M   'P 1'
#
loop_
_entity.id
_entity.type
_entity.pdbx_description
1 polymer ?
#
loop_
_entity_poly.entity_id
_entity_poly.type
_entity_poly.pdbx_seq_one_letter_code
_entity_poly.pdbx_strand_id
1 'polypeptide(L)' 'METDEMHGPYVQLGDFDDYDFLEDQLTERFGIDFFVSPPRDVVDSQEGYRIWFGKHQNPDSLQMLIDQIVKPNS' A
#
# COMPACT_ATOMS: atom_id res chain seq x y z
N MET A 1 -1.69 -6.59 7.59
CA MET A 1 -0.83 -5.40 7.48
C MET A 1 0.26 -5.48 8.52
N GLU A 2 1.44 -5.00 8.15
CA GLU A 2 2.60 -4.94 9.03
C GLU A 2 2.83 -3.48 9.48
N THR A 3 3.62 -3.28 10.53
CA THR A 3 3.95 -1.95 11.04
C THR A 3 5.44 -1.86 11.29
N ASP A 4 6.07 -0.86 10.71
CA ASP A 4 7.47 -0.51 10.94
C ASP A 4 7.57 0.61 11.98
N GLU A 5 8.50 0.50 12.94
CA GLU A 5 8.65 1.50 14.01
C GLU A 5 9.11 2.87 13.48
N MET A 6 9.83 2.88 12.35
CA MET A 6 10.41 4.09 11.76
C MET A 6 9.48 4.77 10.76
N HIS A 7 8.58 4.04 10.09
CA HIS A 7 7.76 4.56 9.00
C HIS A 7 6.25 4.39 9.22
N GLY A 8 5.84 3.51 10.14
CA GLY A 8 4.43 3.23 10.44
C GLY A 8 3.88 2.03 9.67
N PRO A 9 2.54 1.91 9.54
CA PRO A 9 1.91 0.81 8.83
C PRO A 9 2.32 0.75 7.36
N TYR A 10 2.53 -0.47 6.87
CA TYR A 10 2.85 -0.73 5.48
C TYR A 10 2.22 -2.02 4.95
N VAL A 11 2.08 -2.09 3.63
CA VAL A 11 1.70 -3.31 2.90
C VAL A 11 2.79 -3.67 1.91
N GLN A 12 3.11 -4.96 1.81
CA GLN A 12 4.00 -5.50 0.79
C GLN A 12 3.15 -6.13 -0.32
N LEU A 13 3.38 -5.69 -1.56
CA LEU A 13 2.76 -6.19 -2.77
C LEU A 13 3.72 -7.16 -3.47
N GLY A 14 3.18 -8.26 -3.95
CA GLY A 14 3.93 -9.30 -4.66
C GLY A 14 4.30 -8.89 -6.08
N ASP A 15 3.36 -8.28 -6.81
CA ASP A 15 3.52 -7.93 -8.23
C ASP A 15 3.06 -6.48 -8.51
N PHE A 16 3.54 -5.95 -9.63
CA PHE A 16 3.38 -4.54 -10.01
C PHE A 16 1.99 -4.18 -10.54
N ASP A 17 1.27 -5.13 -11.14
CA ASP A 17 -0.08 -4.89 -11.67
C ASP A 17 -1.07 -4.49 -10.56
N ASP A 18 -0.85 -4.99 -9.34
CA ASP A 18 -1.66 -4.63 -8.17
C ASP A 18 -1.30 -3.24 -7.62
N TYR A 19 -0.11 -2.71 -7.91
CA TYR A 19 0.33 -1.40 -7.43
C TYR A 19 -0.43 -0.26 -8.11
N ASP A 20 -0.49 -0.25 -9.44
CA ASP A 20 -1.13 0.85 -10.19
C ASP A 20 -2.61 0.98 -9.84
N PHE A 21 -3.33 -0.15 -9.79
CA PHE A 21 -4.74 -0.16 -9.36
C PHE A 21 -4.91 0.34 -7.91
N LEU A 22 -4.01 -0.07 -7.02
CA LEU A 22 -4.08 0.32 -5.62
C LEU A 22 -3.73 1.81 -5.42
N GLU A 23 -2.75 2.32 -6.16
CA GLU A 23 -2.34 3.73 -6.18
C GLU A 23 -3.51 4.63 -6.60
N ASP A 24 -4.18 4.29 -7.70
CA ASP A 24 -5.35 5.04 -8.18
C ASP A 24 -6.47 5.04 -7.14
N GLN A 25 -6.79 3.88 -6.55
CA GLN A 25 -7.84 3.82 -5.52
C GLN A 25 -7.45 4.62 -4.27
N LEU A 26 -6.23 4.48 -3.77
CA LEU A 26 -5.78 5.18 -2.56
C LEU A 26 -5.77 6.70 -2.75
N THR A 27 -5.24 7.18 -3.86
CA THR A 27 -5.11 8.62 -4.13
C THR A 27 -6.41 9.25 -4.60
N GLU A 28 -7.04 8.71 -5.65
CA GLU A 28 -8.20 9.35 -6.29
C GLU A 28 -9.49 9.14 -5.50
N ARG A 29 -9.69 7.96 -4.92
CA ARG A 29 -10.95 7.61 -4.24
C ARG A 29 -10.92 7.93 -2.75
N PHE A 30 -9.79 7.74 -2.09
CA PHE A 30 -9.67 7.89 -0.64
C PHE A 30 -8.82 9.09 -0.20
N GLY A 31 -8.07 9.73 -1.11
CA GLY A 31 -7.22 10.89 -0.78
C GLY A 31 -6.10 10.55 0.22
N ILE A 32 -5.56 9.33 0.14
CA ILE A 32 -4.52 8.85 1.05
C ILE A 32 -3.14 9.06 0.42
N ASP A 33 -2.30 9.82 1.12
CA ASP A 33 -0.88 9.96 0.79
C ASP A 33 -0.09 8.75 1.32
N PHE A 34 0.85 8.26 0.52
CA PHE A 34 1.72 7.14 0.89
C PHE A 34 3.10 7.26 0.24
N PHE A 35 4.04 6.45 0.72
CA PHE A 35 5.40 6.34 0.18
C PHE A 35 5.63 4.91 -0.35
N VAL A 36 6.30 4.77 -1.50
CA VAL A 36 6.65 3.45 -2.08
C VAL A 36 8.17 3.24 -2.12
N SER A 37 8.60 2.02 -1.85
CA SER A 37 9.99 1.57 -2.00
C SER A 37 10.04 0.07 -2.35
N PRO A 38 10.90 -0.34 -3.29
CA PRO A 38 11.76 0.53 -4.10
C PRO A 38 10.94 1.41 -5.07
N PRO A 39 11.51 2.53 -5.56
CA PRO A 39 10.84 3.40 -6.51
C PRO A 39 10.32 2.62 -7.71
N ARG A 40 9.20 3.07 -8.29
CA ARG A 40 8.53 2.49 -9.45
C ARG A 40 9.47 2.11 -10.60
N ASP A 41 10.54 2.88 -10.80
CA ASP A 41 11.52 2.69 -11.87
C ASP A 41 12.54 1.55 -11.62
N VAL A 42 12.48 0.88 -10.46
CA VAL A 42 13.37 -0.23 -10.11
C VAL A 42 12.71 -1.55 -10.51
N VAL A 43 12.96 -1.95 -11.75
CA VAL A 43 12.25 -3.01 -12.51
C VAL A 43 12.33 -4.44 -11.93
N ASP A 44 13.08 -4.71 -10.87
CA ASP A 44 13.33 -6.12 -10.47
C ASP A 44 13.66 -6.28 -8.97
N SER A 45 12.79 -5.74 -8.13
CA SER A 45 12.83 -6.02 -6.69
C SER A 45 12.38 -7.46 -6.44
N GLN A 46 13.31 -8.39 -6.23
CA GLN A 46 12.97 -9.74 -5.75
C GLN A 46 12.21 -9.71 -4.41
N GLU A 47 12.25 -8.59 -3.71
CA GLU A 47 11.58 -8.37 -2.42
C GLU A 47 10.17 -7.77 -2.56
N GLY A 48 9.66 -7.56 -3.77
CA GLY A 48 8.35 -6.93 -4.02
C GLY A 48 8.34 -5.43 -3.71
N TYR A 49 7.16 -4.81 -3.75
CA TYR A 49 6.98 -3.38 -3.46
C TYR A 49 6.38 -3.18 -2.09
N ARG A 50 6.84 -2.17 -1.35
CA ARG A 50 6.25 -1.80 -0.06
C ARG A 50 5.64 -0.41 -0.15
N ILE A 51 4.43 -0.28 0.36
CA ILE A 51 3.70 0.98 0.48
C ILE A 51 3.57 1.31 1.96
N TRP A 52 4.09 2.45 2.38
CA TRP A 52 4.00 2.98 3.74
C TRP A 52 2.98 4.11 3.81
N PHE A 53 2.10 4.06 4.80
CA PHE A 53 1.03 5.03 4.99
C PHE A 53 1.34 6.09 6.06
N GLY A 54 2.53 6.02 6.67
CA GLY A 54 2.96 6.96 7.70
C GLY A 54 2.44 6.62 9.10
N LYS A 55 3.21 7.02 10.12
CA LYS A 55 3.00 6.63 11.54
C LYS A 55 1.67 7.03 12.16
N HIS A 56 1.00 8.03 11.61
CA HIS A 56 -0.24 8.57 12.19
C HIS A 56 -1.50 7.83 11.71
N GLN A 57 -1.37 6.93 10.74
CA GLN A 57 -2.50 6.19 10.22
C GLN A 57 -2.81 4.96 11.10
N ASN A 58 -4.10 4.67 11.24
CA ASN A 58 -4.56 3.52 12.00
C ASN A 58 -4.45 2.24 11.13
N PRO A 59 -3.66 1.22 11.54
CA PRO A 59 -3.48 0.00 10.77
C PRO A 59 -4.78 -0.80 10.57
N ASP A 60 -5.72 -0.80 11.52
CA ASP A 60 -6.97 -1.54 11.36
C ASP A 60 -7.85 -0.90 10.29
N SER A 61 -7.95 0.43 10.31
CA SER A 61 -8.73 1.20 9.32
C SER A 61 -8.15 1.07 7.92
N LEU A 62 -6.82 1.14 7.81
CA LEU A 62 -6.12 0.90 6.54
C LEU A 62 -6.33 -0.54 6.06
N GLN A 63 -6.28 -1.56 6.93
CA GLN A 63 -6.46 -2.95 6.52
C GLN A 63 -7.87 -3.15 5.94
N MET A 64 -8.90 -2.60 6.59
CA MET A 64 -10.27 -2.62 6.10
C MET A 64 -10.42 -1.95 4.73
N LEU A 65 -9.67 -0.86 4.49
CA LEU A 65 -9.69 -0.13 3.23
C LEU A 65 -9.01 -0.93 2.11
N ILE A 66 -7.83 -1.49 2.38
CA ILE A 66 -7.12 -2.35 1.43
C ILE A 66 -7.97 -3.59 1.09
N ASP A 67 -8.60 -4.21 2.10
CA ASP A 67 -9.50 -5.35 1.88
C ASP A 67 -10.70 -4.99 1.00
N GLN A 68 -11.25 -3.78 1.14
CA GLN A 68 -12.33 -3.29 0.25
C GLN A 68 -11.87 -3.08 -1.19
N ILE A 69 -10.63 -2.64 -1.39
CA ILE A 69 -10.07 -2.40 -2.73
C ILE A 69 -9.79 -3.74 -3.43
N VAL A 70 -9.13 -4.66 -2.73
CA VAL A 70 -8.63 -5.92 -3.29
C VAL A 70 -9.72 -7.01 -3.34
N LYS A 71 -10.71 -6.96 -2.44
CA LYS A 71 -11.86 -7.88 -2.43
C LYS A 71 -13.17 -7.09 -2.52
N PRO A 72 -13.47 -6.47 -3.68
CA PRO A 72 -14.62 -5.58 -3.80
C PRO A 72 -15.99 -6.26 -3.63
N ASN A 73 -16.08 -7.60 -3.59
CA ASN A 73 -17.29 -8.34 -3.21
C ASN A 73 -16.95 -9.77 -2.72
N SER A 74 -17.42 -10.14 -1.54
CA SER A 74 -17.83 -11.51 -1.21
C SER A 74 -19.34 -11.54 -1.05
#